data_AF-X1DTL5-F1
#
_entry.id   AF-X1DTL5-F1
#
_cell.length_a   1.000
_cell.length_b   1.000
_cell.length_c   1.000
_cell.angle_alpha   90.00
_cell.angle_beta   90.00
_cell.angle_gamma   90.00
#
_symmetry.space_group_name_H-M   'P 1'
#
loop_
_entity.id
_entity.type
_entity.pdbx_description
1 polymer ?
#
loop_
_entity_poly.entity_id
_entity_poly.type
_entity_poly.pdbx_seq_one_letter_code
_entity_poly.pdbx_strand_id
1 'polypeptide(L)'
;AARCGLGAVMGSKKLKAITVDGTTHATLASPDEFKDLALSSSKILGEALYMLRDQGTAMYVDIGMMFNDVPIKYFQDIEFDEADRINGKSLSELLTGRYACYACPIGCGRKVSVAEYDLENIAGPEYQTIASFGSNLLISDLKKI
;
A
#
# COMPACT_ATOMS: atom_id res chain seq x y z
N ALA A 1 -9.76 -3.33 -5.80
CA ALA A 1 -11.15 -2.86 -5.66
C ALA A 1 -11.43 -2.63 -4.18
N ALA A 2 -11.75 -1.40 -3.77
CA ALA A 2 -11.91 -1.05 -2.34
C ALA A 2 -12.95 0.05 -2.11
N ARG A 3 -13.05 1.02 -3.02
CA ARG A 3 -13.99 2.15 -2.94
C ARG A 3 -15.25 1.90 -3.77
N CYS A 4 -16.20 2.83 -3.66
CA CYS A 4 -17.45 2.87 -4.45
C CYS A 4 -18.41 1.70 -4.24
N GLY A 5 -18.27 0.95 -3.14
CA GLY A 5 -19.29 -0.03 -2.73
C GLY A 5 -19.42 -1.28 -3.62
N LEU A 6 -18.41 -1.62 -4.44
CA LEU A 6 -18.47 -2.81 -5.29
C LEU A 6 -18.67 -4.11 -4.49
N GLY A 7 -18.16 -4.19 -3.27
CA GLY A 7 -18.43 -5.30 -2.35
C GLY A 7 -19.90 -5.40 -1.93
N ALA A 8 -20.59 -4.26 -1.76
CA ALA A 8 -22.02 -4.23 -1.47
C ALA A 8 -22.85 -4.67 -2.69
N VAL A 9 -22.44 -4.28 -3.90
CA VAL A 9 -23.06 -4.78 -5.14
C VAL A 9 -22.93 -6.31 -5.23
N MET A 10 -21.74 -6.86 -4.96
CA MET A 10 -21.51 -8.30 -4.92
C MET A 10 -22.39 -9.00 -3.86
N GLY A 11 -22.48 -8.44 -2.65
CA GLY A 11 -23.34 -8.94 -1.57
C GLY A 11 -24.84 -8.88 -1.90
N SER A 12 -25.30 -7.83 -2.60
CA SER A 12 -26.71 -7.71 -3.03
C SER A 12 -27.16 -8.83 -3.97
N LYS A 13 -26.19 -9.44 -4.67
CA LYS A 13 -26.41 -10.59 -5.56
C LYS A 13 -26.25 -11.94 -4.84
N LYS A 14 -26.10 -11.93 -3.50
CA LYS A 14 -25.78 -13.12 -2.69
C LYS A 14 -24.53 -13.86 -3.18
N LEU A 15 -23.61 -13.15 -3.84
CA LEU A 15 -22.34 -13.71 -4.31
C LEU A 15 -21.28 -13.51 -3.23
N LYS A 16 -20.77 -14.60 -2.65
CA LYS A 16 -19.79 -14.52 -1.54
C LYS A 16 -18.35 -14.42 -2.02
N ALA A 17 -17.99 -15.17 -3.05
CA ALA A 17 -16.64 -15.26 -3.58
C ALA A 17 -16.64 -15.68 -5.05
N ILE A 18 -15.52 -15.45 -5.73
CA ILE A 18 -15.20 -15.98 -7.06
C ILE A 18 -13.83 -16.63 -6.92
N THR A 19 -13.72 -17.92 -7.26
CA THR A 19 -12.45 -18.65 -7.31
C THR A 19 -12.08 -18.89 -8.76
N VAL A 20 -10.82 -18.69 -9.10
CA VAL A 20 -10.30 -18.88 -10.47
C VAL A 20 -9.02 -19.71 -10.37
N ASP A 21 -8.91 -20.73 -11.21
CA ASP A 21 -7.70 -21.52 -11.43
C ASP A 21 -7.54 -21.69 -12.95
N GLY A 22 -6.30 -21.57 -13.44
CA GLY A 22 -6.04 -21.54 -14.86
C GLY A 22 -4.56 -21.67 -15.19
N THR A 23 -4.27 -22.48 -16.21
CA THR A 23 -2.90 -22.78 -16.69
C THR A 23 -2.65 -22.23 -18.09
N THR A 24 -3.60 -21.48 -18.65
CA THR A 24 -3.49 -20.92 -20.00
C THR A 24 -2.50 -19.76 -20.02
N HIS A 25 -1.61 -19.76 -21.00
CA HIS A 25 -0.66 -18.68 -21.22
C HIS A 25 -1.17 -17.71 -22.30
N ALA A 26 -0.95 -16.41 -22.08
CA ALA A 26 -1.22 -15.40 -23.10
C ALA A 26 -0.23 -15.56 -24.27
N THR A 27 -0.75 -15.67 -25.49
CA THR A 27 0.09 -15.69 -26.70
C THR A 27 0.60 -14.28 -26.99
N LEU A 28 1.92 -14.12 -27.11
CA LEU A 28 2.55 -12.85 -27.43
C LEU A 28 2.83 -12.77 -28.93
N ALA A 29 2.56 -11.63 -29.55
CA ALA A 29 2.84 -11.39 -30.97
C ALA A 29 4.36 -11.37 -31.26
N SER A 30 5.13 -10.74 -30.37
CA SER A 30 6.61 -10.65 -30.44
C SER A 30 7.22 -11.03 -29.09
N PRO A 31 7.47 -12.33 -28.82
CA PRO A 31 7.94 -12.79 -27.50
C PRO A 31 9.29 -12.20 -27.08
N ASP A 32 10.25 -12.10 -28.00
CA ASP A 32 11.60 -11.61 -27.70
C ASP A 32 11.59 -10.10 -27.41
N GLU A 33 10.91 -9.30 -28.26
CA GLU A 33 10.75 -7.86 -28.05
C GLU A 33 10.02 -7.55 -26.73
N PHE A 34 8.97 -8.32 -26.41
CA PHE A 34 8.25 -8.18 -25.15
C PHE A 34 9.17 -8.44 -23.95
N LYS A 35 9.99 -9.49 -24.02
CA LYS A 35 10.92 -9.85 -22.95
C LYS A 35 11.94 -8.73 -22.72
N ASP A 36 12.53 -8.20 -23.78
CA ASP A 36 13.52 -7.13 -23.66
C ASP A 36 12.90 -5.84 -23.11
N LEU A 37 11.69 -5.49 -23.54
CA LEU A 37 10.95 -4.35 -23.01
C LEU A 37 10.57 -4.56 -21.54
N ALA A 38 10.12 -5.76 -21.16
CA ALA A 38 9.73 -6.07 -19.78
C ALA A 38 10.93 -5.99 -18.83
N LEU A 39 12.10 -6.50 -19.25
CA LEU A 39 13.33 -6.46 -18.45
C LEU A 39 13.86 -5.02 -18.29
N SER A 40 13.93 -4.27 -19.38
CA SER A 40 14.37 -2.86 -19.33
C SER A 40 13.42 -2.00 -18.50
N SER A 41 12.11 -2.15 -18.68
CA SER A 41 11.10 -1.44 -17.89
C SER A 41 11.16 -1.82 -16.41
N SER A 42 11.37 -3.10 -16.11
CA SER A 42 11.48 -3.57 -14.72
C SER A 42 12.68 -2.98 -14.00
N LYS A 43 13.82 -2.86 -14.70
CA LYS A 43 15.01 -2.20 -14.15
C LYS A 43 14.74 -0.73 -13.85
N ILE A 44 14.20 0.01 -14.84
CA ILE A 44 13.88 1.44 -14.70
C ILE A 44 12.92 1.67 -13.54
N LEU A 45 11.81 0.92 -13.47
CA LEU A 45 10.82 1.07 -12.40
C LEU A 45 11.38 0.67 -11.03
N GLY A 46 12.20 -0.39 -10.97
CA GLY A 46 12.81 -0.84 -9.73
C GLY A 46 13.78 0.18 -9.13
N GLU A 47 14.48 0.95 -9.98
CA GLU A 47 15.38 2.04 -9.57
C GLU A 47 14.58 3.31 -9.26
N ALA A 48 13.71 3.75 -10.16
CA ALA A 48 12.96 5.01 -10.03
C ALA A 48 11.97 5.02 -8.86
N LEU A 49 11.41 3.87 -8.48
CA LEU A 49 10.42 3.75 -7.41
C LEU A 49 11.00 3.07 -6.16
N TYR A 50 12.30 3.23 -5.93
CA TYR A 50 12.98 2.66 -4.77
C TYR A 50 12.31 3.03 -3.44
N MET A 51 11.85 4.28 -3.27
CA MET A 51 11.20 4.71 -2.03
C MET A 51 9.93 3.91 -1.72
N LEU A 52 9.13 3.56 -2.74
CA LEU A 52 7.97 2.68 -2.56
C LEU A 52 8.37 1.26 -2.18
N ARG A 53 9.50 0.75 -2.69
CA ARG A 53 10.04 -0.54 -2.26
C ARG A 53 10.47 -0.49 -0.80
N ASP A 54 11.11 0.60 -0.39
CA ASP A 54 11.69 0.71 0.95
C ASP A 54 10.65 1.00 2.03
N GLN A 55 9.84 2.04 1.85
CA GLN A 55 8.91 2.53 2.86
C GLN A 55 7.44 2.19 2.56
N GLY A 56 7.15 1.50 1.45
CA GLY A 56 5.78 1.31 1.00
C GLY A 56 5.16 2.64 0.59
N THR A 57 3.83 2.71 0.53
CA THR A 57 3.17 4.00 0.25
C THR A 57 3.25 4.97 1.43
N ALA A 58 3.54 4.48 2.65
CA ALA A 58 3.71 5.29 3.85
C ALA A 58 4.82 6.36 3.75
N MET A 59 5.73 6.25 2.77
CA MET A 59 6.66 7.34 2.41
C MET A 59 5.97 8.69 2.16
N TYR A 60 4.71 8.64 1.73
CA TYR A 60 3.98 9.83 1.33
C TYR A 60 3.46 10.63 2.52
N VAL A 61 3.51 10.10 3.75
CA VAL A 61 3.21 10.89 4.95
C VAL A 61 4.16 12.09 5.00
N ASP A 62 5.47 11.85 4.97
CA ASP A 62 6.47 12.92 5.07
C ASP A 62 6.38 13.87 3.87
N ILE A 63 6.29 13.32 2.65
CA ILE A 63 6.14 14.11 1.41
C ILE A 63 4.88 14.97 1.45
N GLY A 64 3.75 14.39 1.83
CA GLY A 64 2.48 15.10 1.87
C GLY A 64 2.47 16.20 2.94
N MET A 65 3.08 15.98 4.11
CA MET A 65 3.21 17.02 5.14
C MET A 65 4.02 18.21 4.61
N MET A 66 5.10 17.99 3.85
CA MET A 66 5.89 19.08 3.23
C MET A 66 5.07 19.94 2.27
N PHE A 67 4.04 19.38 1.63
CA PHE A 67 3.18 20.07 0.66
C PHE A 67 1.83 20.52 1.24
N ASN A 68 1.57 20.32 2.54
CA ASN A 68 0.24 20.49 3.16
C ASN A 68 -0.88 19.71 2.41
N ASP A 69 -0.55 18.52 1.92
CA ASP A 69 -1.45 17.64 1.16
C ASP A 69 -2.00 16.48 2.00
N VAL A 70 -1.59 16.37 3.27
CA VAL A 70 -2.13 15.36 4.20
C VAL A 70 -3.42 15.87 4.84
N PRO A 71 -4.52 15.08 4.83
CA PRO A 71 -5.73 15.46 5.54
C PRO A 71 -5.50 15.39 7.06
N ILE A 72 -5.74 16.49 7.75
CA ILE A 72 -5.58 16.61 9.20
C ILE A 72 -6.88 17.12 9.80
N LYS A 73 -7.35 16.47 10.87
CA LYS A 73 -8.55 16.86 11.61
C LYS A 73 -9.74 17.16 10.68
N TYR A 74 -10.09 16.20 9.83
CA TYR A 74 -11.13 16.37 8.80
C TYR A 74 -10.90 17.60 7.92
N PHE A 75 -9.69 17.76 7.40
CA PHE A 75 -9.27 18.88 6.53
C PHE A 75 -9.39 20.27 7.18
N GLN A 76 -9.47 20.36 8.51
CA GLN A 76 -9.60 21.62 9.24
C GLN A 76 -8.26 22.23 9.63
N ASP A 77 -7.18 21.45 9.51
CA ASP A 77 -5.85 21.84 9.95
C ASP A 77 -4.80 21.54 8.88
N ILE A 78 -3.62 22.13 9.03
CA ILE A 78 -2.46 21.93 8.16
C ILE A 78 -1.24 21.42 8.93
N GLU A 79 -1.28 21.44 10.27
CA GLU A 79 -0.18 20.99 11.13
C GLU A 79 -0.58 19.74 11.92
N PHE A 80 0.34 18.76 11.97
CA PHE A 80 0.21 17.56 12.79
C PHE A 80 1.60 17.15 13.29
N ASP A 81 1.96 17.66 14.48
CA ASP A 81 3.31 17.52 15.06
C ASP A 81 3.75 16.05 15.22
N GLU A 82 2.80 15.13 15.31
CA GLU A 82 3.06 13.71 15.52
C GLU A 82 3.11 12.89 14.22
N ALA A 83 3.17 13.54 13.04
CA ALA A 83 3.23 12.86 11.74
C ALA A 83 4.40 11.86 11.64
N ASP A 84 5.54 12.16 12.28
CA ASP A 84 6.71 11.28 12.34
C ASP A 84 6.43 9.92 13.00
N ARG A 85 5.37 9.80 13.81
CA ARG A 85 4.98 8.55 14.48
C ARG A 85 4.20 7.60 13.58
N ILE A 86 3.73 8.08 12.44
CA ILE A 86 2.86 7.32 11.52
C ILE A 86 3.45 7.23 10.10
N ASN A 87 4.68 7.68 9.89
CA ASN A 87 5.34 7.64 8.58
C ASN A 87 5.97 6.27 8.27
N GLY A 88 6.59 6.17 7.09
CA GLY A 88 7.24 4.94 6.62
C GLY A 88 8.35 4.43 7.53
N LYS A 89 9.06 5.31 8.24
CA LYS A 89 10.09 4.93 9.20
C LYS A 89 9.47 4.27 10.44
N SER A 90 8.44 4.85 11.04
CA SER A 90 7.74 4.22 12.17
C SER A 90 7.09 2.89 11.78
N LEU A 91 6.52 2.79 10.57
CA LEU A 91 5.96 1.53 10.08
C LEU A 91 7.01 0.41 9.97
N SER A 92 8.27 0.77 9.70
CA SER A 92 9.37 -0.20 9.59
C SER A 92 9.64 -0.94 10.91
N GLU A 93 9.29 -0.35 12.06
CA GLU A 93 9.43 -0.99 13.38
C GLU A 93 8.44 -2.13 13.60
N LEU A 94 7.33 -2.15 12.87
CA LEU A 94 6.32 -3.21 12.90
C LEU A 94 6.49 -4.24 11.78
N LEU A 95 7.47 -4.03 10.89
CA LEU A 95 7.63 -4.78 9.65
C LEU A 95 8.20 -6.18 9.90
N THR A 96 7.47 -7.21 9.47
CA THR A 96 7.94 -8.60 9.45
C THR A 96 8.35 -9.06 8.06
N GLY A 97 7.99 -8.31 7.02
CA GLY A 97 8.41 -8.59 5.66
C GLY A 97 7.81 -7.65 4.62
N ARG A 98 8.15 -7.92 3.37
CA ARG A 98 7.63 -7.20 2.19
C ARG A 98 7.05 -8.20 1.22
N TYR A 99 6.11 -7.76 0.38
CA TYR A 99 5.58 -8.59 -0.71
C TYR A 99 5.36 -7.76 -1.99
N ALA A 100 5.30 -8.47 -3.12
CA ALA A 100 5.00 -7.89 -4.41
C ALA A 100 3.74 -8.50 -5.00
N CYS A 101 2.99 -7.70 -5.76
CA CYS A 101 1.95 -8.20 -6.65
C CYS A 101 2.58 -9.05 -7.77
N TYR A 102 1.73 -9.77 -8.52
CA TYR A 102 2.17 -10.57 -9.66
C TYR A 102 3.06 -9.76 -10.63
N ALA A 103 4.25 -10.29 -10.93
CA ALA A 103 5.26 -9.71 -11.83
C ALA A 103 5.72 -8.27 -11.48
N CYS A 104 5.39 -7.73 -10.31
CA CYS A 104 5.74 -6.37 -9.94
C CYS A 104 7.21 -6.26 -9.51
N PRO A 105 8.04 -5.41 -10.17
CA PRO A 105 9.45 -5.26 -9.81
C PRO A 105 9.66 -4.35 -8.59
N ILE A 106 8.63 -3.60 -8.15
CA ILE A 106 8.75 -2.61 -7.08
C ILE A 106 8.64 -3.29 -5.71
N GLY A 107 7.56 -4.05 -5.50
CA GLY A 107 7.29 -4.74 -4.24
C GLY A 107 6.97 -3.81 -3.07
N CYS A 108 6.00 -2.90 -3.23
CA CYS A 108 5.62 -1.93 -2.19
C CYS A 108 4.81 -2.53 -1.03
N GLY A 109 4.28 -3.75 -1.16
CA GLY A 109 3.45 -4.38 -0.14
C GLY A 109 4.21 -4.59 1.16
N ARG A 110 3.59 -4.27 2.29
CA ARG A 110 4.16 -4.40 3.65
C ARG A 110 3.51 -5.57 4.38
N LYS A 111 4.29 -6.34 5.14
CA LYS A 111 3.76 -7.28 6.13
C LYS A 111 4.14 -6.80 7.51
N VAL A 112 3.17 -6.70 8.40
CA VAL A 112 3.37 -6.21 9.77
C VAL A 112 2.75 -7.16 10.77
N SER A 113 3.26 -7.12 12.00
CA SER A 113 2.68 -7.82 13.14
C SER A 113 2.53 -6.87 14.32
N VAL A 114 1.41 -6.96 15.03
CA VAL A 114 1.12 -6.19 16.23
C VAL A 114 0.61 -7.14 17.30
N ALA A 115 1.53 -7.61 18.16
CA ALA A 115 1.26 -8.65 19.15
C ALA A 115 0.16 -8.25 20.16
N GLU A 116 0.04 -6.97 20.49
CA GLU A 116 -0.99 -6.45 21.40
C GLU A 116 -2.43 -6.71 20.91
N TYR A 117 -2.62 -6.86 19.59
CA TYR A 117 -3.92 -7.10 18.96
C TYR A 117 -4.02 -8.49 18.32
N ASP A 118 -3.10 -9.42 18.64
CA ASP A 118 -3.04 -10.75 18.02
C ASP A 118 -3.00 -10.71 16.47
N LEU A 119 -2.39 -9.66 15.90
CA LEU A 119 -2.24 -9.50 14.46
C LEU A 119 -0.87 -9.99 14.03
N GLU A 120 -0.84 -11.04 13.19
CA GLU A 120 0.39 -11.63 12.70
C GLU A 120 0.46 -11.60 11.16
N ASN A 121 1.56 -11.09 10.62
CA ASN A 121 1.89 -11.10 9.19
C ASN A 121 0.76 -10.55 8.29
N ILE A 122 0.00 -9.58 8.80
CA ILE A 122 -1.08 -8.93 8.06
C ILE A 122 -0.49 -7.95 7.04
N ALA A 123 -1.29 -7.58 6.04
CA ALA A 123 -0.92 -6.48 5.17
C ALA A 123 -0.82 -5.19 5.99
N GLY A 124 0.32 -4.51 5.92
CA GLY A 124 0.51 -3.23 6.59
C GLY A 124 -0.42 -2.15 6.00
N PRO A 125 -0.77 -1.13 6.80
CA PRO A 125 -1.57 -0.04 6.28
C PRO A 125 -0.82 0.69 5.17
N GLU A 126 -1.53 0.99 4.09
CA GLU A 126 -1.05 1.89 3.05
C GLU A 126 -1.24 3.35 3.51
N TYR A 127 -0.57 4.32 2.88
CA TYR A 127 -0.66 5.74 3.21
C TYR A 127 -2.11 6.22 3.37
N GLN A 128 -3.02 5.78 2.50
CA GLN A 128 -4.41 6.22 2.57
C GLN A 128 -5.13 5.72 3.83
N THR A 129 -4.80 4.52 4.30
CA THR A 129 -5.29 4.02 5.59
C THR A 129 -4.71 4.84 6.73
N ILE A 130 -3.39 5.09 6.68
CA ILE A 130 -2.68 5.91 7.66
C ILE A 130 -3.26 7.31 7.76
N ALA A 131 -3.44 8.00 6.64
CA ALA A 131 -3.99 9.34 6.63
C ALA A 131 -5.46 9.35 7.11
N SER A 132 -6.28 8.39 6.64
CA SER A 132 -7.71 8.35 6.97
C SER A 132 -8.00 8.05 8.43
N PHE A 133 -7.24 7.16 9.06
CA PHE A 133 -7.44 6.72 10.45
C PHE A 133 -6.43 7.33 11.44
N GLY A 134 -5.36 7.96 10.95
CA GLY A 134 -4.34 8.65 11.73
C GLY A 134 -4.56 10.15 11.75
N SER A 135 -3.83 10.88 10.91
CA SER A 135 -3.81 12.36 10.89
C SER A 135 -5.20 12.99 10.76
N ASN A 136 -6.08 12.41 9.94
CA ASN A 136 -7.42 12.93 9.73
C ASN A 136 -8.30 12.83 10.99
N LEU A 137 -7.96 11.93 11.92
CA LEU A 137 -8.63 11.72 13.20
C LEU A 137 -7.77 12.17 14.41
N LEU A 138 -6.60 12.77 14.16
CA LEU A 138 -5.60 13.14 15.18
C LEU A 138 -5.13 11.93 16.03
N ILE A 139 -4.97 10.77 15.38
CA ILE A 139 -4.42 9.56 16.00
C ILE A 139 -2.98 9.39 15.53
N SER A 140 -2.03 9.33 16.47
CA SER A 140 -0.61 9.13 16.18
C SER A 140 -0.08 7.76 16.60
N ASP A 141 -0.94 6.87 17.06
CA ASP A 141 -0.57 5.52 17.48
C ASP A 141 -0.72 4.57 16.29
N LEU A 142 0.39 4.32 15.60
CA LEU A 142 0.40 3.49 14.39
C LEU A 142 -0.06 2.04 14.64
N LYS A 143 -0.01 1.55 15.88
CA LYS A 143 -0.53 0.20 16.20
C LYS A 143 -2.06 0.15 16.22
N LYS A 144 -2.73 1.29 16.42
CA LYS A 144 -4.19 1.42 16.41
C LYS A 144 -4.76 1.73 15.02
N ILE A 145 -3.89 2.13 14.10
CA ILE A 145 -4.19 2.46 12.70
C ILE A 145 -4.07 1.20 11.85
#